data_AF-A0A5S9PHL6-F1
#
_entry.id   AF-A0A5S9PHL6-F1
#
_cell.length_a   1.000
_cell.length_b   1.000
_cell.length_c   1.000
_cell.angle_alpha   90.00
_cell.angle_beta   90.00
_cell.angle_gamma   90.00
#
_symmetry.space_group_name_H-M   'P 1'
#
loop_
_entity.id
_entity.type
_entity.pdbx_description
1 polymer ?
#
loop_
_entity_poly.entity_id
_entity_poly.type
_entity_poly.pdbx_seq_one_letter_code
_entity_poly.pdbx_strand_id
1 'polypeptide(L)'
;MDDFFKTKVGFTIGLLAAVFTLKPLIDANSSHGFSVFGLKITIQYAYLFLMACLGLAVYFISLQFASQKHMAALDKASNACYAVALATPPIFAVFWILVLLGDLIGGMVKSIPPSFLNVMAGALTGVLASFLSSFLTKSIQSKFSKVEKEKERQVDLSLMTRASELYKSGMYDLSVLEASKVIESTLRGLLELRGVSVTDIGMGRLIDLADKNRLLTEVDVSLLHEIRKARNVSVHSVDAITQSIAKRIINLSRELIFKFDIGDEPSAYEWLEKNRQTVLKQFKSGDRKKCKKPIEMLRQAWIHRDGAVWLEIAEFFEVLLENSPELLIEMFASDAETFEEWLMQGGNQLFTDFVGGDVDRLIRNKASFEKSLSNYLASSNNELYRSIANEILEMVRSTQVREID
;
A
#
# COMPACT_ATOMS: atom_id res chain seq x y z
N MET A 1 -15.53 -7.67 18.09
CA MET A 1 -16.06 -8.03 16.76
C MET A 1 -15.40 -7.09 15.80
N ASP A 2 -14.43 -7.58 15.04
CA ASP A 2 -13.53 -6.75 14.24
C ASP A 2 -14.31 -5.93 13.20
N ASP A 3 -13.90 -4.68 12.99
CA ASP A 3 -14.51 -3.79 11.99
C ASP A 3 -14.44 -4.38 10.58
N PHE A 4 -13.43 -5.23 10.33
CA PHE A 4 -13.34 -6.04 9.12
C PHE A 4 -14.56 -6.96 8.93
N PHE A 5 -15.05 -7.59 10.00
CA PHE A 5 -16.20 -8.48 9.94
C PHE A 5 -17.49 -7.70 9.62
N LYS A 6 -17.69 -6.54 10.25
CA LYS A 6 -18.85 -5.67 9.96
C LYS A 6 -18.84 -5.17 8.51
N THR A 7 -17.68 -4.75 8.02
CA THR A 7 -17.50 -4.29 6.63
C THR A 7 -17.78 -5.41 5.63
N LYS A 8 -17.29 -6.63 5.90
CA LYS A 8 -17.52 -7.80 5.04
C LYS A 8 -19.01 -8.14 4.93
N VAL A 9 -19.76 -8.07 6.03
CA VAL A 9 -21.21 -8.34 6.06
C VAL A 9 -21.96 -7.31 5.24
N GLY A 10 -21.68 -6.02 5.46
CA GLY A 10 -22.27 -4.93 4.68
C GLY A 10 -21.98 -5.07 3.18
N PHE A 11 -20.76 -5.42 2.83
CA PHE A 11 -20.37 -5.63 1.43
C PHE A 11 -21.07 -6.84 0.81
N THR A 12 -21.16 -7.98 1.52
CA THR A 12 -21.80 -9.19 1.00
C THR A 12 -23.29 -8.98 0.75
N ILE A 13 -23.98 -8.29 1.66
CA ILE A 13 -25.41 -7.94 1.52
C ILE A 13 -25.59 -6.90 0.40
N GLY A 14 -24.73 -5.89 0.34
CA GLY A 14 -24.76 -4.86 -0.72
C GLY A 14 -24.54 -5.47 -2.11
N LEU A 15 -23.58 -6.39 -2.23
CA LEU A 15 -23.32 -7.13 -3.47
C LEU A 15 -24.51 -8.00 -3.86
N LEU A 16 -25.11 -8.72 -2.91
CA LEU A 16 -26.33 -9.51 -3.16
C LEU A 16 -27.47 -8.62 -3.67
N ALA A 17 -27.68 -7.44 -3.05
CA ALA A 17 -28.67 -6.47 -3.50
C ALA A 17 -28.37 -5.95 -4.91
N ALA A 18 -27.13 -5.58 -5.20
CA ALA A 18 -26.70 -5.15 -6.53
C ALA A 18 -26.95 -6.24 -7.59
N VAL A 19 -26.63 -7.49 -7.27
CA VAL A 19 -26.89 -8.63 -8.16
C VAL A 19 -28.39 -8.79 -8.41
N PHE A 20 -29.24 -8.65 -7.39
CA PHE A 20 -30.70 -8.65 -7.57
C PHE A 20 -31.19 -7.53 -8.49
N THR A 21 -30.60 -6.34 -8.44
CA THR A 21 -30.98 -5.24 -9.34
C THR A 21 -30.65 -5.53 -10.81
N LEU A 22 -29.67 -6.41 -11.07
CA LEU A 22 -29.32 -6.85 -12.43
C LEU A 22 -30.26 -7.92 -12.98
N LYS A 23 -31.16 -8.49 -12.17
CA LYS A 23 -32.07 -9.58 -12.60
C LYS A 23 -32.81 -9.28 -13.90
N PRO A 24 -33.40 -8.10 -14.15
CA PRO A 24 -34.11 -7.82 -15.41
C PRO A 24 -33.20 -7.93 -16.64
N LEU A 25 -31.94 -7.48 -16.51
CA LEU A 25 -30.94 -7.60 -17.58
C LEU A 25 -30.57 -9.06 -17.84
N ILE A 26 -30.46 -9.86 -16.77
CA ILE A 26 -30.19 -11.29 -16.86
C ILE A 26 -31.36 -12.04 -17.49
N ASP A 27 -32.59 -11.74 -17.10
CA ASP A 27 -33.80 -12.36 -17.66
C ASP A 27 -33.90 -12.08 -19.17
N ALA A 28 -33.66 -10.83 -19.59
CA ALA A 28 -33.64 -10.43 -21.00
C ALA A 28 -32.58 -11.17 -21.83
N ASN A 29 -31.49 -11.61 -21.20
CA ASN A 29 -30.38 -12.31 -21.85
C ASN A 29 -30.26 -13.79 -21.43
N SER A 30 -31.30 -14.36 -20.81
CA SER A 30 -31.24 -15.68 -20.15
C SER A 30 -30.87 -16.85 -21.06
N SER A 31 -31.19 -16.76 -22.35
CA SER A 31 -30.93 -17.80 -23.35
C SER A 31 -29.50 -17.79 -23.92
N HIS A 32 -28.78 -16.69 -23.71
CA HIS A 32 -27.39 -16.53 -24.11
C HIS A 32 -26.53 -17.44 -23.23
N GLY A 33 -25.72 -18.28 -23.88
CA GLY A 33 -24.86 -19.26 -23.25
C GLY A 33 -23.76 -19.71 -24.20
N PHE A 34 -22.88 -20.56 -23.67
CA PHE A 34 -21.95 -21.35 -24.46
C PHE A 34 -22.14 -22.83 -24.14
N SER A 35 -21.78 -23.71 -25.08
CA SER A 35 -21.88 -25.16 -24.88
C SER A 35 -20.51 -25.75 -24.60
N VAL A 36 -20.39 -26.50 -23.50
CA VAL A 36 -19.18 -27.23 -23.13
C VAL A 36 -19.53 -28.71 -22.99
N PHE A 37 -18.87 -29.59 -23.76
CA PHE A 37 -19.15 -31.04 -23.77
C PHE A 37 -20.63 -31.40 -23.97
N GLY A 38 -21.37 -30.61 -24.77
CA GLY A 38 -22.80 -30.82 -25.01
C GLY A 38 -23.74 -30.26 -23.92
N LEU A 39 -23.20 -29.71 -22.84
CA LEU A 39 -23.97 -28.99 -21.81
C LEU A 39 -24.02 -27.50 -22.14
N LYS A 40 -25.22 -26.96 -22.28
CA LYS A 40 -25.43 -25.52 -22.50
C LYS A 40 -25.36 -24.78 -21.17
N ILE A 41 -24.29 -24.02 -20.97
CA ILE A 41 -24.10 -23.15 -19.80
C ILE A 41 -24.60 -21.75 -20.16
N THR A 42 -25.71 -21.33 -19.57
CA THR A 42 -26.33 -20.02 -19.82
C THR A 42 -25.94 -18.98 -18.78
N ILE A 43 -26.11 -17.69 -19.13
CA ILE A 43 -25.97 -16.56 -18.20
C ILE A 43 -26.88 -16.76 -16.97
N GLN A 44 -28.08 -17.33 -17.17
CA GLN A 44 -29.01 -17.64 -16.08
C GLN A 44 -28.42 -18.63 -15.08
N TYR A 45 -27.70 -19.67 -15.51
CA TYR A 45 -27.06 -20.62 -14.59
C TYR A 45 -25.90 -19.99 -13.82
N ALA A 46 -25.09 -19.17 -14.47
CA ALA A 46 -24.02 -18.43 -13.79
C ALA A 46 -24.59 -17.47 -12.72
N TYR A 47 -25.68 -16.77 -13.05
CA TYR A 47 -26.40 -15.91 -12.13
C TYR A 47 -26.97 -16.68 -10.94
N LEU A 48 -27.67 -17.78 -11.18
CA LEU A 48 -28.25 -18.61 -10.10
C LEU A 48 -27.18 -19.20 -9.19
N PHE A 49 -26.05 -19.65 -9.76
CA PHE A 49 -24.92 -20.16 -9.00
C PHE A 49 -24.31 -19.07 -8.12
N LEU A 50 -24.07 -17.88 -8.68
CA LEU A 50 -23.57 -16.73 -7.93
C LEU A 50 -24.51 -16.34 -6.79
N MET A 51 -25.83 -16.32 -7.05
CA MET A 51 -26.85 -16.03 -6.05
C MET A 51 -26.89 -17.08 -4.93
N ALA A 52 -26.79 -18.36 -5.28
CA ALA A 52 -26.73 -19.45 -4.32
C ALA A 52 -25.49 -19.32 -3.42
N CYS A 53 -24.31 -19.06 -4.00
CA CYS A 53 -23.07 -18.89 -3.26
C CYS A 53 -23.10 -17.66 -2.34
N LEU A 54 -23.62 -16.51 -2.80
CA LEU A 54 -23.78 -15.32 -1.96
C LEU A 54 -24.80 -15.55 -0.84
N GLY A 55 -25.95 -16.16 -1.16
CA GLY A 55 -26.96 -16.49 -0.17
C GLY A 55 -26.42 -17.42 0.92
N LEU A 56 -25.64 -18.42 0.54
CA LEU A 56 -25.00 -19.36 1.46
C LEU A 56 -23.89 -18.69 2.29
N ALA A 57 -23.14 -17.75 1.71
CA ALA A 57 -22.18 -16.92 2.44
C ALA A 57 -22.86 -16.05 3.51
N VAL A 58 -23.99 -15.41 3.17
CA VAL A 58 -24.82 -14.64 4.11
C VAL A 58 -25.44 -15.53 5.19
N TYR A 59 -25.85 -16.74 4.83
CA TYR A 59 -26.37 -17.71 5.78
C TYR A 59 -25.32 -18.09 6.84
N PHE A 60 -24.10 -18.44 6.44
CA PHE A 60 -23.03 -18.79 7.39
C PHE A 60 -22.61 -17.61 8.26
N ILE A 61 -22.58 -16.40 7.69
CA ILE A 61 -22.39 -15.16 8.46
C ILE A 61 -23.46 -15.03 9.52
N SER A 62 -24.73 -15.19 9.14
CA SER A 62 -25.87 -15.05 10.06
C SER A 62 -25.83 -16.11 11.17
N LEU A 63 -25.41 -17.34 10.83
CA LEU A 63 -25.26 -18.43 11.79
C LEU A 63 -24.11 -18.17 12.76
N GLN A 64 -23.01 -17.55 12.30
CA GLN A 64 -21.92 -17.10 13.17
C GLN A 64 -22.38 -16.01 14.15
N PHE A 65 -23.27 -15.09 13.73
CA PHE A 65 -23.88 -14.10 14.63
C PHE A 65 -24.84 -14.72 15.65
N ALA A 66 -25.60 -15.73 15.25
CA ALA A 66 -26.52 -16.44 16.14
C ALA A 66 -25.78 -17.36 17.15
N SER A 67 -24.57 -17.80 16.81
CA SER A 67 -23.76 -18.63 17.68
C SER A 67 -23.14 -17.83 18.83
N GLN A 68 -23.27 -18.33 20.05
CA GLN A 68 -22.63 -17.75 21.23
C GLN A 68 -21.10 -17.90 21.23
N LYS A 69 -20.56 -18.85 20.46
CA LYS A 69 -19.12 -19.08 20.31
C LYS A 69 -18.71 -18.88 18.86
N HIS A 70 -17.62 -18.16 18.68
CA HIS A 70 -17.01 -17.93 17.37
C HIS A 70 -16.49 -19.25 16.79
N MET A 71 -17.07 -19.72 15.67
CA MET A 71 -16.67 -20.95 15.01
C MET A 71 -15.86 -20.63 13.74
N ALA A 72 -14.55 -20.90 13.77
CA ALA A 72 -13.66 -20.63 12.64
C ALA A 72 -14.05 -21.36 11.34
N ALA A 73 -14.76 -22.49 11.45
CA ALA A 73 -15.26 -23.24 10.29
C ALA A 73 -16.31 -22.45 9.49
N LEU A 74 -17.19 -21.71 10.18
CA LEU A 74 -18.24 -20.91 9.53
C LEU A 74 -17.63 -19.72 8.77
N ASP A 75 -16.58 -19.11 9.30
CA ASP A 75 -15.87 -18.03 8.61
C ASP A 75 -15.16 -18.54 7.37
N LYS A 76 -14.48 -19.69 7.47
CA LYS A 76 -13.84 -20.34 6.31
C LYS A 76 -14.87 -20.68 5.24
N ALA A 77 -16.00 -21.26 5.62
CA ALA A 77 -17.07 -21.62 4.69
C ALA A 77 -17.69 -20.37 4.03
N SER A 78 -18.00 -19.33 4.81
CA SER A 78 -18.47 -18.04 4.31
C SER A 78 -17.47 -17.41 3.33
N ASN A 79 -16.18 -17.38 3.69
CA ASN A 79 -15.12 -16.84 2.84
C ASN A 79 -15.02 -17.61 1.52
N ALA A 80 -15.08 -18.94 1.57
CA ALA A 80 -15.03 -19.78 0.37
C ALA A 80 -16.22 -19.49 -0.56
N CYS A 81 -17.44 -19.48 -0.03
CA CYS A 81 -18.64 -19.20 -0.83
C CYS A 81 -18.62 -17.79 -1.43
N TYR A 82 -18.18 -16.80 -0.64
CA TYR A 82 -18.01 -15.43 -1.11
C TYR A 82 -16.97 -15.31 -2.23
N ALA A 83 -15.80 -15.97 -2.09
CA ALA A 83 -14.76 -15.98 -3.10
C ALA A 83 -15.22 -16.65 -4.41
N VAL A 84 -15.92 -17.78 -4.31
CA VAL A 84 -16.50 -18.49 -5.45
C VAL A 84 -17.54 -17.61 -6.17
N ALA A 85 -18.41 -16.93 -5.41
CA ALA A 85 -19.37 -16.02 -5.99
C ALA A 85 -18.69 -14.87 -6.77
N LEU A 86 -17.66 -14.26 -6.19
CA LEU A 86 -16.93 -13.15 -6.82
C LEU A 86 -16.13 -13.59 -8.06
N ALA A 87 -15.63 -14.82 -8.06
CA ALA A 87 -14.92 -15.41 -9.20
C ALA A 87 -15.84 -15.86 -10.34
N THR A 88 -17.14 -16.09 -10.08
CA THR A 88 -18.07 -16.64 -11.07
C THR A 88 -18.22 -15.76 -12.33
N PRO A 89 -18.45 -14.43 -12.24
CA PRO A 89 -18.60 -13.59 -13.43
C PRO A 89 -17.36 -13.52 -14.33
N PRO A 90 -16.13 -13.26 -13.83
CA PRO A 90 -14.96 -13.22 -14.68
C PRO A 90 -14.63 -14.59 -15.28
N ILE A 91 -14.80 -15.68 -14.52
CA ILE A 91 -14.61 -17.03 -15.06
C ILE A 91 -15.60 -17.29 -16.21
N PHE A 92 -16.89 -16.99 -15.99
CA PHE A 92 -17.91 -17.15 -17.03
C PHE A 92 -17.57 -16.32 -18.28
N ALA A 93 -17.17 -15.06 -18.12
CA ALA A 93 -16.77 -14.19 -19.23
C ALA A 93 -15.56 -14.74 -20.00
N VAL A 94 -14.55 -15.26 -19.31
CA VAL A 94 -13.37 -15.87 -19.94
C VAL A 94 -13.78 -17.11 -20.75
N PHE A 95 -14.58 -18.01 -20.18
CA PHE A 95 -15.08 -19.18 -20.91
C PHE A 95 -15.94 -18.80 -22.11
N TRP A 96 -16.79 -17.78 -21.95
CA TRP A 96 -17.60 -17.25 -23.05
C TRP A 96 -16.73 -16.75 -24.20
N ILE A 97 -15.71 -15.93 -23.91
CA ILE A 97 -14.77 -15.41 -24.91
C ILE A 97 -14.00 -16.56 -25.57
N LEU A 98 -13.56 -17.55 -24.80
CA LEU A 98 -12.86 -18.71 -25.34
C LEU A 98 -13.72 -19.51 -26.31
N VAL A 99 -15.01 -19.69 -26.03
CA VAL A 99 -15.92 -20.38 -26.96
C VAL A 99 -16.17 -19.53 -28.20
N LEU A 100 -16.39 -18.21 -28.06
CA LEU A 100 -16.50 -17.31 -29.21
C LEU A 100 -15.27 -17.37 -30.11
N LEU A 101 -14.07 -17.31 -29.52
CA LEU A 101 -12.81 -17.46 -30.25
C LEU A 101 -12.71 -18.85 -30.89
N GLY A 102 -13.14 -19.89 -30.18
CA GLY A 102 -13.19 -21.27 -30.68
C GLY A 102 -14.08 -21.42 -31.91
N ASP A 103 -15.25 -20.79 -31.94
CA ASP A 103 -16.15 -20.80 -33.10
C ASP A 103 -15.58 -20.00 -34.28
N LEU A 104 -14.96 -18.84 -33.99
CA LEU A 104 -14.33 -17.97 -34.99
C LEU A 104 -13.13 -18.67 -35.64
N ILE A 105 -12.31 -19.32 -34.82
CA ILE A 105 -11.19 -20.17 -35.25
C ILE A 105 -11.72 -21.41 -35.98
N GLY A 106 -12.74 -22.09 -35.46
CA GLY A 106 -13.40 -23.26 -36.06
C GLY A 106 -13.90 -23.01 -37.47
N GLY A 107 -14.44 -21.80 -37.72
CA GLY A 107 -14.81 -21.34 -39.05
C GLY A 107 -13.62 -21.21 -40.02
N MET A 108 -12.44 -20.81 -39.51
CA MET A 108 -11.19 -20.74 -40.28
C MET A 108 -10.44 -22.09 -40.36
N VAL A 109 -10.74 -23.02 -39.45
CA VAL A 109 -9.94 -24.23 -39.13
C VAL A 109 -10.34 -25.48 -39.91
N LYS A 110 -11.34 -25.46 -40.79
CA LYS A 110 -11.56 -26.58 -41.73
C LYS A 110 -10.31 -26.96 -42.56
N SER A 111 -9.29 -26.10 -42.56
CA SER A 111 -7.99 -26.26 -43.24
C SER A 111 -6.81 -26.63 -42.32
N ILE A 112 -6.97 -26.69 -40.99
CA ILE A 112 -5.83 -26.82 -40.04
C ILE A 112 -5.80 -28.22 -39.39
N PRO A 113 -4.64 -28.90 -39.35
CA PRO A 113 -4.51 -30.24 -38.76
C PRO A 113 -4.91 -30.31 -37.26
N PRO A 114 -5.59 -31.39 -36.81
CA PRO A 114 -6.04 -31.55 -35.43
C PRO A 114 -4.93 -31.48 -34.37
N SER A 115 -3.73 -31.94 -34.72
CA SER A 115 -2.55 -31.90 -33.85
C SER A 115 -2.10 -30.47 -33.54
N PHE A 116 -2.29 -29.53 -34.48
CA PHE A 116 -1.94 -28.12 -34.27
C PHE A 116 -2.92 -27.42 -33.32
N LEU A 117 -4.21 -27.79 -33.38
CA LEU A 117 -5.25 -27.26 -32.47
C LEU A 117 -5.00 -27.64 -31.02
N ASN A 118 -4.60 -28.89 -30.75
CA ASN A 118 -4.33 -29.34 -29.39
C ASN A 118 -3.12 -28.63 -28.77
N VAL A 119 -2.08 -28.36 -29.57
CA VAL A 119 -0.90 -27.60 -29.13
C VAL A 119 -1.26 -26.14 -28.85
N MET A 120 -2.05 -25.51 -29.73
CA MET A 120 -2.53 -24.14 -29.53
C MET A 120 -3.47 -24.00 -28.33
N ALA A 121 -4.37 -24.96 -28.14
CA ALA A 121 -5.24 -24.99 -26.97
C ALA A 121 -4.43 -25.14 -25.67
N GLY A 122 -3.43 -26.02 -25.65
CA GLY A 122 -2.53 -26.17 -24.51
C GLY A 122 -1.75 -24.88 -24.21
N ALA A 123 -1.21 -24.23 -25.25
CA ALA A 123 -0.47 -22.98 -25.13
C ALA A 123 -1.36 -21.82 -24.61
N LEU A 124 -2.55 -21.66 -25.19
CA LEU A 124 -3.51 -20.63 -24.77
C LEU A 124 -3.98 -20.86 -23.33
N THR A 125 -4.28 -22.10 -22.96
CA THR A 125 -4.69 -22.44 -21.59
C THR A 125 -3.56 -22.14 -20.60
N GLY A 126 -2.31 -22.43 -20.95
CA GLY A 126 -1.14 -22.10 -20.13
C GLY A 126 -0.94 -20.59 -19.95
N VAL A 127 -1.07 -19.80 -21.01
CA VAL A 127 -0.95 -18.33 -20.97
C VAL A 127 -2.07 -17.71 -20.14
N LEU A 128 -3.32 -18.13 -20.34
CA LEU A 128 -4.47 -17.67 -19.56
C LEU A 128 -4.36 -18.04 -18.08
N ALA A 129 -3.96 -19.28 -17.77
CA ALA A 129 -3.76 -19.72 -16.40
C ALA A 129 -2.64 -18.92 -15.71
N SER A 130 -1.54 -18.63 -16.42
CA SER A 130 -0.45 -17.80 -15.92
C SER A 130 -0.90 -16.36 -15.67
N PHE A 131 -1.66 -15.76 -16.59
CA PHE A 131 -2.20 -14.41 -16.45
C PHE A 131 -3.18 -14.30 -15.28
N LEU A 132 -4.15 -15.22 -15.19
CA LEU A 132 -5.11 -15.28 -14.08
C LEU A 132 -4.41 -15.51 -12.74
N SER A 133 -3.43 -16.41 -12.69
CA SER A 133 -2.65 -16.66 -11.49
C SER A 133 -1.89 -15.40 -11.05
N SER A 134 -1.20 -14.72 -11.97
CA SER A 134 -0.47 -13.48 -11.72
C SER A 134 -1.38 -12.34 -11.26
N PHE A 135 -2.52 -12.16 -11.92
CA PHE A 135 -3.47 -11.11 -11.57
C PHE A 135 -4.10 -11.35 -10.18
N LEU A 136 -4.51 -12.59 -9.90
CA LEU A 136 -5.06 -12.96 -8.60
C LEU A 136 -4.01 -12.86 -7.50
N THR A 137 -2.80 -13.39 -7.70
CA THR A 137 -1.73 -13.29 -6.70
C THR A 137 -1.34 -11.84 -6.45
N LYS A 138 -1.14 -11.00 -7.47
CA LYS A 138 -0.81 -9.58 -7.27
C LYS A 138 -1.93 -8.80 -6.57
N SER A 139 -3.19 -9.02 -6.94
CA SER A 139 -4.32 -8.31 -6.33
C SER A 139 -4.61 -8.77 -4.90
N ILE A 140 -4.38 -10.04 -4.59
CA ILE A 140 -4.58 -10.61 -3.26
C ILE A 140 -3.39 -10.23 -2.38
N GLN A 141 -2.16 -10.49 -2.80
CA GLN A 141 -0.96 -10.26 -2.02
C GLN A 141 -0.80 -8.79 -1.60
N SER A 142 -1.09 -7.83 -2.48
CA SER A 142 -0.99 -6.40 -2.14
C SER A 142 -2.04 -5.91 -1.13
N LYS A 143 -3.27 -6.45 -1.17
CA LYS A 143 -4.34 -6.07 -0.23
C LYS A 143 -4.26 -6.84 1.09
N PHE A 144 -3.90 -8.12 1.04
CA PHE A 144 -3.77 -8.94 2.23
C PHE A 144 -2.47 -8.64 2.98
N SER A 145 -1.35 -8.32 2.32
CA SER A 145 -0.11 -7.99 3.05
C SER A 145 -0.27 -6.74 3.91
N LYS A 146 -1.01 -5.72 3.46
CA LYS A 146 -1.27 -4.51 4.26
C LYS A 146 -2.11 -4.83 5.50
N VAL A 147 -3.16 -5.63 5.33
CA VAL A 147 -4.05 -6.02 6.44
C VAL A 147 -3.36 -6.99 7.41
N GLU A 148 -2.54 -7.90 6.90
CA GLU A 148 -1.78 -8.86 7.70
C GLU A 148 -0.70 -8.16 8.52
N LYS A 149 0.04 -7.21 7.92
CA LYS A 149 0.99 -6.35 8.63
C LYS A 149 0.33 -5.49 9.71
N GLU A 150 -0.82 -4.90 9.43
CA GLU A 150 -1.56 -4.11 10.43
C GLU A 150 -2.01 -4.99 11.60
N LYS A 151 -2.40 -6.23 11.32
CA LYS A 151 -2.77 -7.21 12.34
C LYS A 151 -1.56 -7.64 13.17
N GLU A 152 -0.42 -7.91 12.55
CA GLU A 152 0.85 -8.19 13.24
C GLU A 152 1.26 -7.02 14.14
N ARG A 153 1.11 -5.78 13.66
CA ARG A 153 1.36 -4.57 14.46
C ARG A 153 0.47 -4.46 15.68
N GLN A 154 -0.83 -4.77 15.54
CA GLN A 154 -1.74 -4.78 16.68
C GLN A 154 -1.35 -5.84 17.71
N VAL A 155 -0.89 -7.02 17.25
CA VAL A 155 -0.35 -8.07 18.13
C VAL A 155 0.88 -7.55 18.87
N ASP A 156 1.83 -6.94 18.17
CA ASP A 156 3.06 -6.40 18.77
C ASP A 156 2.79 -5.28 19.78
N LEU A 157 1.85 -4.37 19.50
CA LEU A 157 1.40 -3.34 20.44
C LEU A 157 0.74 -3.95 21.68
N SER A 158 -0.06 -5.00 21.51
CA SER A 158 -0.71 -5.70 22.63
C SER A 158 0.33 -6.40 23.52
N LEU A 159 1.35 -7.03 22.92
CA LEU A 159 2.46 -7.67 23.63
C LEU A 159 3.30 -6.63 24.38
N MET A 160 3.57 -5.47 23.77
CA MET A 160 4.31 -4.39 24.43
C MET A 160 3.51 -3.75 25.58
N THR A 161 2.19 -3.64 25.43
CA THR A 161 1.27 -3.20 26.50
C THR A 161 1.30 -4.18 27.65
N ARG A 162 1.17 -5.48 27.35
CA ARG A 162 1.25 -6.56 28.33
C ARG A 162 2.60 -6.58 29.05
N ALA A 163 3.72 -6.40 28.34
CA ALA A 163 5.05 -6.29 28.95
C ALA A 163 5.09 -5.13 29.98
N SER A 164 4.48 -4.00 29.65
CA SER A 164 4.40 -2.83 30.53
C SER A 164 3.50 -3.08 31.76
N GLU A 165 2.41 -3.83 31.60
CA GLU A 165 1.52 -4.24 32.70
C GLU A 165 2.23 -5.22 33.64
N LEU A 166 2.88 -6.25 33.10
CA LEU A 166 3.67 -7.23 33.87
C LEU A 166 4.74 -6.53 34.71
N TYR A 167 5.43 -5.54 34.14
CA TYR A 167 6.39 -4.71 34.87
C TYR A 167 5.75 -3.95 36.03
N LYS A 168 4.57 -3.34 35.83
CA LYS A 168 3.84 -2.63 36.89
C LYS A 168 3.38 -3.57 38.01
N SER A 169 3.06 -4.81 37.67
CA SER A 169 2.68 -5.87 38.61
C SER A 169 3.87 -6.54 39.32
N GLY A 170 5.11 -6.11 39.07
CA GLY A 170 6.32 -6.67 39.69
C GLY A 170 6.84 -7.96 39.05
N MET A 171 6.23 -8.41 37.95
CA MET A 171 6.64 -9.61 37.21
C MET A 171 7.73 -9.26 36.18
N TYR A 172 8.94 -8.97 36.66
CA TYR A 172 10.03 -8.43 35.85
C TYR A 172 10.54 -9.43 34.80
N ASP A 173 10.74 -10.70 35.16
CA ASP A 173 11.19 -11.75 34.23
C ASP A 173 10.22 -11.91 33.03
N LEU A 174 8.91 -11.96 33.32
CA LEU A 174 7.87 -12.08 32.29
C LEU A 174 7.77 -10.82 31.43
N SER A 175 7.98 -9.64 32.02
CA SER A 175 7.98 -8.39 31.26
C SER A 175 9.08 -8.33 30.21
N VAL A 176 10.29 -8.83 30.55
CA VAL A 176 11.42 -8.95 29.62
C VAL A 176 11.12 -9.97 28.53
N LEU A 177 10.48 -11.09 28.87
CA LEU A 177 10.10 -12.10 27.89
C LEU A 177 9.13 -11.55 26.85
N GLU A 178 8.06 -10.89 27.27
CA GLU A 178 7.09 -10.32 26.33
C GLU A 178 7.72 -9.19 25.49
N ALA A 179 8.53 -8.31 26.09
CA ALA A 179 9.25 -7.27 25.34
C ALA A 179 10.24 -7.84 24.30
N SER A 180 10.87 -8.97 24.60
CA SER A 180 11.79 -9.64 23.66
C SER A 180 11.09 -10.28 22.46
N LYS A 181 9.87 -10.81 22.66
CA LYS A 181 9.06 -11.38 21.55
C LYS A 181 8.71 -10.32 20.51
N VAL A 182 8.38 -9.10 20.96
CA VAL A 182 8.08 -7.99 20.05
C VAL A 182 9.30 -7.68 19.18
N ILE A 183 10.50 -7.62 19.77
CA ILE A 183 11.74 -7.39 19.01
C ILE A 183 12.02 -8.52 18.00
N GLU A 184 11.76 -9.77 18.39
CA GLU A 184 11.89 -10.91 17.45
C GLU A 184 10.92 -10.80 16.27
N SER A 185 9.67 -10.39 16.53
CA SER A 185 8.67 -10.12 15.50
C SER A 185 9.15 -9.01 14.55
N THR A 186 9.61 -7.88 15.10
CA THR A 186 10.12 -6.74 14.31
C THR A 186 11.31 -7.13 13.44
N LEU A 187 12.28 -7.89 13.97
CA LEU A 187 13.44 -8.34 13.19
C LEU A 187 13.06 -9.31 12.07
N ARG A 188 12.06 -10.17 12.29
CA ARG A 188 11.53 -11.05 11.25
C ARG A 188 10.89 -10.23 10.13
N GLY A 189 10.04 -9.26 10.48
CA GLY A 189 9.42 -8.35 9.51
C GLY A 189 10.46 -7.59 8.67
N LEU A 190 11.52 -7.07 9.29
CA LEU A 190 12.61 -6.39 8.57
C LEU A 190 13.35 -7.29 7.58
N LEU A 191 13.59 -8.55 7.95
CA LEU A 191 14.25 -9.51 7.08
C LEU A 191 13.35 -9.97 5.92
N GLU A 192 12.06 -10.18 6.19
CA GLU A 192 11.07 -10.52 5.18
C GLU A 192 10.87 -9.41 4.16
N LEU A 193 10.92 -8.14 4.58
CA LEU A 193 10.94 -6.97 3.68
C LEU A 193 12.11 -7.00 2.69
N ARG A 194 13.23 -7.64 3.05
CA ARG A 194 14.39 -7.86 2.15
C ARG A 194 14.33 -9.16 1.37
N GLY A 195 13.21 -9.89 1.43
CA GLY A 195 13.03 -11.17 0.75
C GLY A 195 13.81 -12.31 1.41
N VAL A 196 14.27 -12.14 2.64
CA VAL A 196 14.91 -13.21 3.42
C VAL A 196 13.81 -13.98 4.14
N SER A 197 13.63 -15.26 3.83
CA SER A 197 12.65 -16.11 4.52
C SER A 197 13.17 -16.53 5.89
N VAL A 198 12.33 -16.36 6.92
CA VAL A 198 12.76 -16.46 8.32
C VAL A 198 11.81 -17.34 9.16
N THR A 199 11.72 -18.63 8.85
CA THR A 199 10.88 -19.56 9.63
C THR A 199 11.68 -20.24 10.76
N ASP A 200 11.17 -20.15 11.99
CA ASP A 200 11.64 -20.88 13.18
C ASP A 200 13.13 -20.75 13.55
N ILE A 201 13.66 -19.54 13.46
CA ILE A 201 14.99 -19.23 14.00
C ILE A 201 14.91 -18.40 15.28
N GLY A 202 15.85 -18.66 16.19
CA GLY A 202 15.97 -17.94 17.46
C GLY A 202 16.61 -16.56 17.32
N MET A 203 16.41 -15.72 18.34
CA MET A 203 16.83 -14.31 18.36
C MET A 203 18.30 -14.06 17.99
N GLY A 204 19.23 -14.93 18.42
CA GLY A 204 20.65 -14.77 18.05
C GLY A 204 20.88 -14.81 16.54
N ARG A 205 20.27 -15.79 15.86
CA ARG A 205 20.40 -15.95 14.41
C ARG A 205 19.61 -14.88 13.64
N LEU A 206 18.54 -14.35 14.22
CA LEU A 206 17.83 -13.18 13.67
C LEU A 206 18.74 -11.95 13.63
N ILE A 207 19.46 -11.68 14.73
CA ILE A 207 20.41 -10.57 14.81
C ILE A 207 21.54 -10.76 13.78
N ASP A 208 22.14 -11.95 13.71
CA ASP A 208 23.23 -12.23 12.76
C ASP A 208 22.79 -12.08 11.30
N LEU A 209 21.56 -12.49 10.98
CA LEU A 209 21.02 -12.32 9.62
C LEU A 209 20.70 -10.86 9.32
N ALA A 210 20.14 -10.12 10.26
CA ALA A 210 19.84 -8.71 10.08
C ALA A 210 21.13 -7.88 9.90
N ASP A 211 22.18 -8.20 10.66
CA ASP A 211 23.50 -7.60 10.52
C ASP A 211 24.15 -7.92 9.16
N LYS A 212 24.16 -9.21 8.75
CA LYS A 212 24.66 -9.63 7.43
C LYS A 212 23.96 -8.95 6.25
N ASN A 213 22.68 -8.64 6.41
CA ASN A 213 21.89 -7.91 5.40
C ASN A 213 21.99 -6.39 5.55
N ARG A 214 22.90 -5.88 6.39
CA ARG A 214 23.16 -4.44 6.64
C ARG A 214 21.90 -3.68 7.10
N LEU A 215 21.04 -4.34 7.88
CA LEU A 215 19.84 -3.75 8.46
C LEU A 215 20.07 -3.11 9.82
N LEU A 216 21.20 -3.42 10.46
CA LEU A 216 21.56 -3.01 11.81
C LEU A 216 22.88 -2.24 11.80
N THR A 217 23.01 -1.26 12.69
CA THR A 217 24.31 -0.67 13.03
C THR A 217 24.99 -1.49 14.12
N GLU A 218 26.30 -1.33 14.32
CA GLU A 218 27.02 -2.00 15.41
C GLU A 218 26.41 -1.70 16.80
N VAL A 219 25.88 -0.48 16.97
CA VAL A 219 25.17 -0.07 18.19
C VAL A 219 23.90 -0.90 18.36
N ASP A 220 23.12 -1.09 17.28
CA ASP A 220 21.88 -1.87 17.32
C ASP A 220 22.15 -3.34 17.66
N VAL A 221 23.18 -3.93 17.07
CA VAL A 221 23.61 -5.30 17.37
C VAL A 221 23.96 -5.46 18.86
N SER A 222 24.69 -4.50 19.42
CA SER A 222 25.03 -4.50 20.85
C SER A 222 23.78 -4.42 21.74
N LEU A 223 22.84 -3.52 21.43
CA LEU A 223 21.59 -3.37 22.19
C LEU A 223 20.71 -4.62 22.08
N LEU A 224 20.60 -5.22 20.90
CA LEU A 224 19.84 -6.45 20.68
C LEU A 224 20.46 -7.64 21.42
N HIS A 225 21.79 -7.73 21.50
CA HIS A 225 22.46 -8.73 22.33
C HIS A 225 22.22 -8.53 23.83
N GLU A 226 22.06 -7.29 24.28
CA GLU A 226 21.68 -7.00 25.67
C GLU A 226 20.28 -7.56 25.99
N ILE A 227 19.30 -7.28 25.12
CA ILE A 227 17.94 -7.81 25.23
C ILE A 227 17.96 -9.34 25.21
N ARG A 228 18.72 -9.95 24.29
CA ARG A 228 18.89 -11.40 24.20
C ARG A 228 19.45 -12.01 25.48
N LYS A 229 20.46 -11.38 26.09
CA LYS A 229 21.05 -11.86 27.35
C LYS A 229 20.02 -11.79 28.47
N ALA A 230 19.31 -10.68 28.61
CA ALA A 230 18.26 -10.52 29.63
C ALA A 230 17.12 -11.54 29.44
N ARG A 231 16.69 -11.80 28.20
CA ARG A 231 15.72 -12.85 27.86
C ARG A 231 16.21 -14.23 28.29
N ASN A 232 17.45 -14.58 27.94
CA ASN A 232 17.98 -15.90 28.29
C ASN A 232 18.05 -16.10 29.81
N VAL A 233 18.43 -15.05 30.54
CA VAL A 233 18.44 -15.06 32.01
C VAL A 233 17.03 -15.25 32.56
N SER A 234 16.02 -14.54 32.05
CA SER A 234 14.64 -14.67 32.52
C SER A 234 13.98 -16.01 32.21
N VAL A 235 14.45 -16.75 31.19
CA VAL A 235 13.99 -18.11 30.90
C VAL A 235 14.61 -19.15 31.83
N HIS A 236 15.88 -18.97 32.20
CA HIS A 236 16.67 -20.01 32.87
C HIS A 236 16.89 -19.76 34.37
N SER A 237 16.51 -18.60 34.90
CA SER A 237 16.72 -18.25 36.31
C SER A 237 15.50 -17.49 36.84
N VAL A 238 14.98 -17.95 37.98
CA VAL A 238 13.82 -17.35 38.66
C VAL A 238 14.28 -16.10 39.43
N ASP A 239 13.55 -14.99 39.29
CA ASP A 239 13.79 -13.70 39.97
C ASP A 239 15.17 -13.09 39.68
N ALA A 240 15.79 -13.45 38.56
CA ALA A 240 17.10 -12.96 38.19
C ALA A 240 17.06 -11.54 37.59
N ILE A 241 15.90 -11.10 37.07
CA ILE A 241 15.73 -9.76 36.52
C ILE A 241 15.24 -8.79 37.59
N THR A 242 16.05 -7.78 37.87
CA THR A 242 15.67 -6.67 38.74
C THR A 242 14.77 -5.66 38.02
N GLN A 243 14.05 -4.86 38.79
CA GLN A 243 13.21 -3.77 38.26
C GLN A 243 13.98 -2.83 37.31
N SER A 244 15.23 -2.49 37.64
CA SER A 244 16.04 -1.60 36.81
C SER A 244 16.39 -2.22 35.46
N ILE A 245 16.71 -3.51 35.43
CA ILE A 245 17.00 -4.26 34.22
C ILE A 245 15.73 -4.36 33.36
N ALA A 246 14.60 -4.77 33.94
CA ALA A 246 13.34 -4.87 33.19
C ALA A 246 12.92 -3.52 32.57
N LYS A 247 13.05 -2.42 33.33
CA LYS A 247 12.76 -1.07 32.83
C LYS A 247 13.67 -0.68 31.67
N ARG A 248 14.97 -1.01 31.78
CA ARG A 248 15.96 -0.77 30.71
C ARG A 248 15.61 -1.55 29.45
N ILE A 249 15.31 -2.84 29.57
CA ILE A 249 14.93 -3.68 28.42
C ILE A 249 13.64 -3.18 27.76
N ILE A 250 12.60 -2.85 28.52
CA ILE A 250 11.36 -2.28 27.98
C ILE A 250 11.61 -0.98 27.20
N ASN A 251 12.47 -0.10 27.72
CA ASN A 251 12.80 1.15 27.06
C ASN A 251 13.64 0.92 25.79
N LEU A 252 14.65 0.05 25.86
CA LEU A 252 15.44 -0.34 24.69
C LEU A 252 14.57 -1.00 23.62
N SER A 253 13.65 -1.88 24.00
CA SER A 253 12.70 -2.47 23.06
C SER A 253 11.86 -1.40 22.37
N ARG A 254 11.33 -0.41 23.11
CA ARG A 254 10.56 0.69 22.51
C ARG A 254 11.40 1.56 21.57
N GLU A 255 12.63 1.86 21.95
CA GLU A 255 13.54 2.66 21.13
C GLU A 255 13.91 1.94 19.84
N LEU A 256 14.27 0.65 19.94
CA LEU A 256 14.59 -0.19 18.79
C LEU A 256 13.37 -0.44 17.91
N ILE A 257 12.19 -0.72 18.49
CA ILE A 257 10.94 -0.79 17.73
C ILE A 257 10.76 0.53 17.00
N PHE A 258 10.76 1.67 17.68
CA PHE A 258 10.57 2.96 17.03
C PHE A 258 11.59 3.22 15.91
N LYS A 259 12.86 2.84 16.11
CA LYS A 259 13.94 2.97 15.12
C LYS A 259 13.77 2.02 13.93
N PHE A 260 13.29 0.81 14.15
CA PHE A 260 13.05 -0.20 13.11
C PHE A 260 11.71 0.02 12.40
N ASP A 261 10.73 0.62 13.09
CA ASP A 261 9.47 1.13 12.56
C ASP A 261 9.69 2.38 11.68
N ILE A 262 10.92 2.93 11.57
CA ILE A 262 11.28 3.96 10.58
C ILE A 262 11.23 3.37 9.14
N GLY A 263 11.06 2.06 8.99
CA GLY A 263 10.61 1.45 7.72
C GLY A 263 9.14 1.77 7.35
N ASP A 264 8.36 2.32 8.29
CA ASP A 264 6.94 2.67 8.20
C ASP A 264 6.68 4.12 8.74
N GLU A 265 7.51 5.12 8.39
CA GLU A 265 6.90 6.45 8.25
C GLU A 265 5.78 6.28 7.20
N PRO A 266 4.55 6.83 7.40
CA PRO A 266 3.60 6.95 6.30
C PRO A 266 4.39 7.48 5.12
N SER A 267 4.24 6.88 3.93
CA SER A 267 5.02 7.30 2.77
C SER A 267 5.04 8.83 2.74
N ALA A 268 6.15 9.47 2.38
CA ALA A 268 6.26 10.92 2.59
C ALA A 268 5.07 11.69 1.98
N TYR A 269 4.47 11.13 0.92
CA TYR A 269 3.14 11.48 0.39
C TYR A 269 1.98 11.34 1.41
N GLU A 270 1.73 10.16 1.98
CA GLU A 270 0.71 9.94 3.02
C GLU A 270 0.88 10.87 4.23
N TRP A 271 2.13 11.19 4.59
CA TRP A 271 2.40 12.19 5.62
C TRP A 271 1.94 13.59 5.19
N LEU A 272 2.27 14.00 3.97
CA LEU A 272 1.85 15.29 3.41
C LEU A 272 0.32 15.39 3.33
N GLU A 273 -0.36 14.34 2.88
CA GLU A 273 -1.83 14.31 2.81
C GLU A 273 -2.47 14.47 4.18
N LYS A 274 -2.03 13.68 5.16
CA LYS A 274 -2.56 13.74 6.51
C LYS A 274 -2.37 15.12 7.15
N ASN A 275 -1.33 15.85 6.73
CA ASN A 275 -0.98 17.17 7.26
C ASN A 275 -1.25 18.31 6.27
N ARG A 276 -1.98 18.08 5.17
CA ARG A 276 -2.09 18.97 4.01
C ARG A 276 -2.35 20.42 4.38
N GLN A 277 -3.42 20.69 5.13
CA GLN A 277 -3.79 22.05 5.53
C GLN A 277 -2.72 22.75 6.37
N THR A 278 -2.06 22.01 7.26
CA THR A 278 -1.00 22.55 8.12
C THR A 278 0.25 22.87 7.32
N VAL A 279 0.63 21.96 6.41
CA VAL A 279 1.78 22.12 5.51
C VAL A 279 1.59 23.31 4.58
N LEU A 280 0.44 23.42 3.91
CA LEU A 280 0.14 24.55 3.02
C LEU A 280 0.17 25.88 3.78
N LYS A 281 -0.34 25.93 5.02
CA LYS A 281 -0.26 27.13 5.86
C LYS A 281 1.18 27.47 6.25
N GLN A 282 2.01 26.47 6.51
CA GLN A 282 3.43 26.67 6.80
C GLN A 282 4.17 27.21 5.57
N PHE A 283 3.96 26.62 4.39
CA PHE A 283 4.54 27.11 3.14
C PHE A 283 4.12 28.54 2.81
N LYS A 284 2.85 28.91 3.02
CA LYS A 284 2.40 30.31 2.88
C LYS A 284 3.08 31.27 3.85
N SER A 285 3.48 30.80 5.04
CA SER A 285 4.13 31.64 6.04
C SER A 285 5.61 31.90 5.79
N GLY A 286 6.27 31.06 4.99
CA GLY A 286 7.71 31.14 4.72
C GLY A 286 8.63 30.90 5.93
N ASP A 287 8.10 30.45 7.08
CA ASP A 287 8.91 30.22 8.29
C ASP A 287 9.83 29.00 8.11
N ARG A 288 11.11 29.27 7.80
CA ARG A 288 12.16 28.26 7.58
C ARG A 288 12.21 27.18 8.66
N LYS A 289 12.03 27.53 9.94
CA LYS A 289 12.12 26.55 11.03
C LYS A 289 10.96 25.56 11.01
N LYS A 290 9.76 26.04 10.67
CA LYS A 290 8.56 25.19 10.59
C LYS A 290 8.50 24.39 9.29
N CYS A 291 9.06 24.93 8.21
CA CYS A 291 9.04 24.28 6.90
C CYS A 291 10.11 23.19 6.72
N LYS A 292 11.07 23.03 7.64
CA LYS A 292 12.13 22.01 7.51
C LYS A 292 11.60 20.59 7.30
N LYS A 293 10.67 20.13 8.15
CA LYS A 293 10.07 18.80 8.01
C LYS A 293 9.16 18.69 6.78
N PRO A 294 8.24 19.63 6.52
CA PRO A 294 7.44 19.61 5.29
C PRO A 294 8.25 19.58 3.99
N ILE A 295 9.34 20.35 3.88
CA ILE A 295 10.22 20.34 2.71
C ILE A 295 10.91 18.98 2.55
N GLU A 296 11.41 18.40 3.64
CA GLU A 296 12.00 17.06 3.59
C GLU A 296 10.98 16.02 3.10
N MET A 297 9.76 16.06 3.62
CA MET A 297 8.69 15.14 3.20
C MET A 297 8.28 15.36 1.75
N LEU A 298 8.21 16.61 1.28
CA LEU A 298 7.94 16.91 -0.13
C LEU A 298 9.03 16.36 -1.05
N ARG A 299 10.30 16.53 -0.66
CA ARG A 299 11.43 15.95 -1.39
C ARG A 299 11.35 14.44 -1.48
N GLN A 300 11.14 13.77 -0.34
CA GLN A 300 11.02 12.31 -0.31
C GLN A 300 9.80 11.81 -1.11
N ALA A 301 8.68 12.52 -1.04
CA ALA A 301 7.48 12.18 -1.81
C ALA A 301 7.73 12.31 -3.32
N TRP A 302 8.49 13.33 -3.73
CA TRP A 302 8.92 13.51 -5.11
C TRP A 302 9.84 12.38 -5.58
N ILE A 303 10.90 12.05 -4.84
CA ILE A 303 11.87 11.01 -5.21
C ILE A 303 11.20 9.63 -5.30
N HIS A 304 10.20 9.35 -4.46
CA HIS A 304 9.53 8.05 -4.37
C HIS A 304 8.13 8.03 -5.00
N ARG A 305 7.81 9.02 -5.84
CA ARG A 305 6.48 9.15 -6.47
C ARG A 305 6.20 8.00 -7.43
N ASP A 306 4.93 7.60 -7.50
CA ASP A 306 4.39 6.97 -8.69
C ASP A 306 3.71 8.02 -9.57
N GLY A 307 3.23 7.62 -10.76
CA GLY A 307 2.61 8.55 -11.71
C GLY A 307 1.34 9.24 -11.20
N ALA A 308 0.67 8.70 -10.18
CA ALA A 308 -0.55 9.29 -9.61
C ALA A 308 -0.24 10.28 -8.47
N VAL A 309 0.77 9.97 -7.65
CA VAL A 309 1.20 10.79 -6.49
C VAL A 309 1.59 12.20 -6.90
N TRP A 310 2.13 12.41 -8.11
CA TRP A 310 2.54 13.73 -8.57
C TRP A 310 1.40 14.77 -8.58
N LEU A 311 0.24 14.44 -9.16
CA LEU A 311 -0.89 15.38 -9.25
C LEU A 311 -1.37 15.81 -7.86
N GLU A 312 -1.24 14.90 -6.90
CA GLU A 312 -1.71 15.11 -5.53
C GLU A 312 -0.72 15.98 -4.74
N ILE A 313 0.58 15.95 -5.07
CA ILE A 313 1.61 16.80 -4.44
C ILE A 313 1.88 18.13 -5.18
N ALA A 314 1.33 18.31 -6.39
CA ALA A 314 1.54 19.52 -7.19
C ALA A 314 1.14 20.81 -6.46
N GLU A 315 0.06 20.79 -5.68
CA GLU A 315 -0.41 21.93 -4.88
C GLU A 315 0.68 22.43 -3.90
N PHE A 316 1.49 21.53 -3.34
CA PHE A 316 2.58 21.92 -2.44
C PHE A 316 3.67 22.72 -3.18
N PHE A 317 3.99 22.31 -4.41
CA PHE A 317 4.93 23.03 -5.28
C PHE A 317 4.37 24.38 -5.71
N GLU A 318 3.09 24.46 -6.10
CA GLU A 318 2.41 25.71 -6.46
C GLU A 318 2.51 26.73 -5.33
N VAL A 319 2.17 26.33 -4.11
CA VAL A 319 2.19 27.22 -2.94
C VAL A 319 3.61 27.69 -2.61
N LEU A 320 4.61 26.82 -2.74
CA LEU A 320 6.01 27.19 -2.54
C LEU A 320 6.48 28.18 -3.60
N LEU A 321 6.21 27.94 -4.88
CA LEU A 321 6.59 28.84 -5.97
C LEU A 321 5.95 30.22 -5.83
N GLU A 322 4.70 30.27 -5.38
CA GLU A 322 4.00 31.54 -5.17
C GLU A 322 4.53 32.31 -3.96
N ASN A 323 4.69 31.66 -2.81
CA ASN A 323 4.86 32.35 -1.53
C ASN A 323 6.28 32.32 -0.98
N SER A 324 7.07 31.29 -1.29
CA SER A 324 8.40 31.07 -0.68
C SER A 324 9.32 30.26 -1.61
N PRO A 325 9.65 30.78 -2.81
CA PRO A 325 10.43 30.06 -3.81
C PRO A 325 11.83 29.68 -3.29
N GLU A 326 12.37 30.46 -2.35
CA GLU A 326 13.62 30.17 -1.65
C GLU A 326 13.69 28.79 -1.00
N LEU A 327 12.60 28.30 -0.41
CA LEU A 327 12.57 26.99 0.24
C LEU A 327 12.62 25.86 -0.79
N LEU A 328 12.00 26.06 -1.94
CA LEU A 328 12.05 25.11 -3.06
C LEU A 328 13.45 25.06 -3.66
N ILE A 329 14.08 26.23 -3.84
CA ILE A 329 15.46 26.33 -4.35
C ILE A 329 16.44 25.65 -3.38
N GLU A 330 16.30 25.88 -2.08
CA GLU A 330 17.11 25.23 -1.05
C GLU A 330 16.93 23.70 -1.05
N MET A 331 15.73 23.21 -1.32
CA MET A 331 15.45 21.77 -1.44
C MET A 331 16.28 21.11 -2.55
N PHE A 332 16.39 21.77 -3.70
CA PHE A 332 17.09 21.26 -4.88
C PHE A 332 18.59 21.55 -4.90
N ALA A 333 19.07 22.52 -4.13
CA ALA A 333 20.49 22.90 -4.14
C ALA A 333 21.45 21.78 -3.71
N SER A 334 20.96 20.76 -3.02
CA SER A 334 21.76 19.62 -2.56
C SER A 334 21.70 18.40 -3.49
N ASP A 335 20.86 18.42 -4.52
CA ASP A 335 20.56 17.25 -5.35
C ASP A 335 20.18 17.66 -6.78
N ALA A 336 21.19 17.73 -7.65
CA ALA A 336 21.04 18.17 -9.04
C ALA A 336 20.24 17.19 -9.89
N GLU A 337 20.37 15.88 -9.65
CA GLU A 337 19.64 14.85 -10.41
C GLU A 337 18.14 14.95 -10.16
N THR A 338 17.75 15.05 -8.89
CA THR A 338 16.34 15.24 -8.50
C THR A 338 15.76 16.56 -9.04
N PHE A 339 16.59 17.59 -9.17
CA PHE A 339 16.21 18.88 -9.75
C PHE A 339 15.97 18.80 -11.27
N GLU A 340 16.87 18.19 -12.02
CA GLU A 340 16.73 18.00 -13.47
C GLU A 340 15.47 17.20 -13.81
N GLU A 341 15.21 16.11 -13.07
CA GLU A 341 13.96 15.35 -13.23
C GLU A 341 12.72 16.20 -12.97
N TRP A 342 12.78 17.07 -11.96
CA TRP A 342 11.67 17.95 -11.62
C TRP A 342 11.44 19.01 -12.69
N LEU A 343 12.48 19.59 -13.27
CA LEU A 343 12.34 20.55 -14.37
C LEU A 343 11.70 19.90 -15.61
N MET A 344 12.12 18.68 -15.97
CA MET A 344 11.59 17.98 -17.15
C MET A 344 10.09 17.69 -17.07
N GLN A 345 9.57 17.43 -15.86
CA GLN A 345 8.17 17.04 -15.65
C GLN A 345 7.31 18.19 -15.13
N GLY A 346 7.88 19.06 -14.30
CA GLY A 346 7.19 20.09 -13.54
C GLY A 346 6.45 21.08 -14.42
N GLY A 347 7.03 21.47 -15.55
CA GLY A 347 6.37 22.38 -16.50
C GLY A 347 5.05 21.82 -17.01
N ASN A 348 5.10 20.68 -17.71
CA ASN A 348 3.89 20.08 -18.28
C ASN A 348 2.83 19.84 -17.21
N GLN A 349 3.21 19.53 -15.99
CA GLN A 349 2.26 19.13 -15.00
C GLN A 349 1.67 20.29 -14.16
N LEU A 350 2.45 21.33 -13.87
CA LEU A 350 1.97 22.53 -13.17
C LEU A 350 1.06 23.39 -14.04
N PHE A 351 1.14 23.22 -15.37
CA PHE A 351 0.42 24.05 -16.35
C PHE A 351 -0.52 23.25 -17.25
N THR A 352 -0.87 22.01 -16.88
CA THR A 352 -1.91 21.23 -17.58
C THR A 352 -3.14 21.10 -16.71
N ASP A 353 -4.29 21.46 -17.26
CA ASP A 353 -5.60 21.20 -16.70
C ASP A 353 -6.06 19.80 -17.10
N PHE A 354 -6.01 18.88 -16.14
CA PHE A 354 -6.37 17.47 -16.34
C PHE A 354 -7.87 17.18 -16.13
N VAL A 355 -8.62 18.12 -15.55
CA VAL A 355 -10.04 17.92 -15.18
C VAL A 355 -10.98 18.78 -16.03
N GLY A 356 -10.47 19.90 -16.54
CA GLY A 356 -11.19 20.88 -17.34
C GLY A 356 -11.74 22.03 -16.50
N GLY A 357 -11.75 23.24 -17.08
CA GLY A 357 -12.33 24.45 -16.48
C GLY A 357 -11.43 25.22 -15.50
N ASP A 358 -10.13 24.93 -15.41
CA ASP A 358 -9.16 25.53 -14.48
C ASP A 358 -8.03 26.34 -15.17
N VAL A 359 -8.08 26.46 -16.50
CA VAL A 359 -7.12 27.20 -17.33
C VAL A 359 -6.85 28.62 -16.81
N ASP A 360 -7.89 29.35 -16.42
CA ASP A 360 -7.76 30.72 -15.91
C ASP A 360 -6.98 30.78 -14.59
N ARG A 361 -7.10 29.78 -13.71
CA ARG A 361 -6.30 29.69 -12.48
C ARG A 361 -4.84 29.44 -12.82
N LEU A 362 -4.57 28.52 -13.74
CA LEU A 362 -3.20 28.18 -14.15
C LEU A 362 -2.48 29.37 -14.78
N ILE A 363 -3.17 30.18 -15.60
CA ILE A 363 -2.61 31.42 -16.17
C ILE A 363 -2.25 32.43 -15.05
N ARG A 364 -3.13 32.61 -14.05
CA ARG A 364 -2.85 33.49 -12.92
C ARG A 364 -1.68 32.98 -12.07
N ASN A 365 -1.66 31.67 -11.80
CA ASN A 365 -0.59 31.02 -11.06
C ASN A 365 0.76 31.20 -11.76
N LYS A 366 0.81 30.98 -13.08
CA LYS A 366 2.01 31.22 -13.88
C LYS A 366 2.56 32.64 -13.70
N ALA A 367 1.71 33.66 -13.85
CA ALA A 367 2.12 35.05 -13.64
C ALA A 367 2.59 35.33 -12.21
N SER A 368 1.95 34.70 -11.21
CA SER A 368 2.34 34.79 -9.80
C SER A 368 3.73 34.19 -9.56
N PHE A 369 4.00 33.00 -10.13
CA PHE A 369 5.29 32.31 -10.02
C PHE A 369 6.41 33.12 -10.67
N GLU A 370 6.18 33.65 -11.87
CA GLU A 370 7.18 34.50 -12.56
C GLU A 370 7.56 35.73 -11.73
N LYS A 371 6.56 36.38 -11.12
CA LYS A 371 6.78 37.54 -10.24
C LYS A 371 7.56 37.15 -8.99
N SER A 372 7.19 36.05 -8.33
CA SER A 372 7.83 35.58 -7.10
C SER A 372 9.30 35.21 -7.32
N LEU A 373 9.58 34.43 -8.39
CA LEU A 373 10.94 34.05 -8.77
C LEU A 373 11.79 35.26 -9.20
N SER A 374 11.21 36.21 -9.95
CA SER A 374 11.93 37.44 -10.33
C SER A 374 12.30 38.29 -9.12
N ASN A 375 11.42 38.39 -8.12
CA ASN A 375 11.71 39.08 -6.86
C ASN A 375 12.81 38.39 -6.06
N TYR A 376 12.81 37.05 -6.03
CA TYR A 376 13.87 36.28 -5.40
C TYR A 376 15.23 36.50 -6.09
N LEU A 377 15.28 36.45 -7.42
CA LEU A 377 16.49 36.71 -8.20
C LEU A 377 17.04 38.13 -8.01
N ALA A 378 16.16 39.12 -7.81
CA ALA A 378 16.58 40.49 -7.53
C ALA A 378 17.20 40.67 -6.13
N SER A 379 16.81 39.83 -5.16
CA SER A 379 17.21 39.95 -3.75
C SER A 379 18.29 38.95 -3.31
N SER A 380 18.47 37.85 -4.03
CA SER A 380 19.43 36.79 -3.68
C SER A 380 20.85 37.11 -4.15
N ASN A 381 21.84 36.91 -3.28
CA ASN A 381 23.26 37.09 -3.58
C ASN A 381 24.03 35.78 -3.78
N ASN A 382 23.36 34.62 -3.65
CA ASN A 382 24.01 33.31 -3.77
C ASN A 382 23.94 32.82 -5.22
N GLU A 383 25.09 32.69 -5.89
CA GLU A 383 25.18 32.29 -7.30
C GLU A 383 24.53 30.93 -7.60
N LEU A 384 24.74 29.93 -6.75
CA LEU A 384 24.13 28.60 -6.92
C LEU A 384 22.60 28.69 -6.90
N TYR A 385 22.06 29.40 -5.92
CA TYR A 385 20.60 29.56 -5.77
C TYR A 385 20.00 30.41 -6.88
N ARG A 386 20.75 31.39 -7.39
CA ARG A 386 20.34 32.19 -8.56
C ARG A 386 20.30 31.34 -9.83
N SER A 387 21.24 30.41 -10.02
CA SER A 387 21.22 29.48 -11.16
C SER A 387 19.95 28.64 -11.15
N ILE A 388 19.69 27.96 -10.04
CA ILE A 388 18.50 27.12 -9.85
C ILE A 388 17.22 27.96 -10.05
N ALA A 389 17.14 29.14 -9.45
CA ALA A 389 15.99 30.02 -9.59
C ALA A 389 15.77 30.49 -11.04
N ASN A 390 16.84 30.77 -11.79
CA ASN A 390 16.76 31.12 -13.20
C ASN A 390 16.23 29.97 -14.04
N GLU A 391 16.71 28.73 -13.82
CA GLU A 391 16.25 27.55 -14.55
C GLU A 391 14.77 27.25 -14.29
N ILE A 392 14.32 27.38 -13.04
CA ILE A 392 12.90 27.28 -12.69
C ILE A 392 12.09 28.38 -13.42
N LEU A 393 12.59 29.62 -13.42
CA LEU A 393 11.93 30.74 -14.09
C LEU A 393 11.84 30.55 -15.62
N GLU A 394 12.88 30.02 -16.25
CA GLU A 394 12.89 29.67 -17.67
C GLU A 394 11.89 28.56 -17.99
N MET A 395 11.82 27.52 -17.16
CA MET A 395 10.81 26.46 -17.28
C MET A 395 9.39 27.03 -17.19
N VAL A 396 9.12 27.89 -16.21
CA VAL A 396 7.80 28.52 -16.04
C VAL A 396 7.44 29.36 -17.27
N ARG A 397 8.37 30.18 -17.77
CA ARG A 397 8.13 31.05 -18.94
C ARG A 397 7.89 30.25 -20.21
N SER A 398 8.71 29.24 -20.46
CA SER A 398 8.67 28.44 -21.70
C SER A 398 7.47 27.49 -21.79
N THR A 399 6.91 27.06 -20.65
CA THR A 399 5.77 26.15 -20.65
C THR A 399 4.45 26.85 -20.93
N GLN A 400 3.65 26.33 -21.87
CA GLN A 400 2.31 26.84 -22.16
C GLN A 400 1.26 26.18 -21.26
N VAL A 401 0.24 26.95 -20.86
CA VAL A 401 -0.94 26.39 -20.19
C VAL A 401 -1.76 25.60 -21.21
N ARG A 402 -2.16 24.37 -20.85
CA ARG A 402 -2.91 23.46 -21.72
C ARG A 402 -4.09 22.86 -20.96
N GLU A 403 -5.14 22.51 -21.68
CA GLU A 403 -6.29 21.76 -21.19
C GLU A 403 -6.33 20.43 -21.96
N ILE A 404 -6.60 19.32 -21.27
CA ILE A 404 -6.76 18.01 -21.92
C ILE A 404 -8.23 17.88 -22.35
N ASP A 405 -8.44 17.78 -23.66
CA ASP A 405 -9.75 17.57 -24.30
C ASP A 405 -10.36 16.19 -24.02
#